data_AF-A0A0G0SXM3-F1
#
_entry.id   AF-A0A0G0SXM3-F1
#
_cell.length_a   1.000
_cell.length_b   1.000
_cell.length_c   1.000
_cell.angle_alpha   90.00
_cell.angle_beta   90.00
_cell.angle_gamma   90.00
#
_symmetry.space_group_name_H-M   'P 1'
#
loop_
_entity.id
_entity.type
_entity.pdbx_description
1 polymer ?
#
loop_
_entity_poly.entity_id
_entity_poly.type
_entity_poly.pdbx_seq_one_letter_code
_entity_poly.pdbx_strand_id
1 'polypeptide(L)'
;MILIKHPRNWGLKEKEVRVAARKALRDLGYWESDTELSIVFMGKIRAKKLNIKYRKKSYIPQVLAFPMSREVDSDGLIRLGDIVICTEKLKYEAKLLNNNLDEVLKEWMIHGVENLMK
;
A
#
# COMPACT_ATOMS: atom_id res chain seq x y z
N MET A 1 5.89 3.77 12.44
CA MET A 1 5.40 2.39 12.56
C MET A 1 4.81 1.91 11.23
N ILE A 2 5.23 0.74 10.72
CA ILE A 2 4.59 0.11 9.54
C ILE A 2 3.76 -1.09 9.97
N LEU A 3 2.46 -1.04 9.71
CA LEU A 3 1.51 -2.11 9.97
C LEU A 3 1.22 -2.85 8.65
N ILE A 4 1.33 -4.18 8.65
CA ILE A 4 1.08 -5.01 7.46
C ILE A 4 -0.01 -6.03 7.80
N LYS A 5 -1.04 -6.08 6.96
CA LYS A 5 -2.14 -7.05 7.07
C LYS A 5 -2.27 -7.81 5.77
N HIS A 6 -2.23 -9.14 5.83
CA HIS A 6 -2.34 -9.99 4.65
C HIS A 6 -2.97 -11.35 4.96
N PRO A 7 -3.50 -12.09 3.95
CA PRO A 7 -3.92 -13.47 4.13
C PRO A 7 -2.72 -14.42 4.25
N ARG A 8 -2.87 -15.57 4.94
CA ARG A 8 -1.77 -16.53 5.23
C ARG A 8 -0.93 -16.91 3.99
N ASN A 9 -1.57 -17.13 2.83
CA ASN A 9 -0.91 -17.61 1.61
C ASN A 9 -0.86 -16.56 0.48
N TRP A 10 -0.62 -15.30 0.82
CA TRP A 10 -0.49 -14.22 -0.16
C TRP A 10 0.76 -14.32 -1.05
N GLY A 11 1.81 -15.02 -0.62
CA GLY A 11 3.04 -15.25 -1.39
C GLY A 11 3.86 -13.98 -1.67
N LEU A 12 3.98 -13.13 -0.66
CA LEU A 12 4.97 -12.05 -0.55
C LEU A 12 5.72 -12.21 0.78
N LYS A 13 6.90 -11.61 0.92
CA LYS A 13 7.61 -11.56 2.20
C LYS A 13 7.37 -10.20 2.87
N GLU A 14 6.97 -10.19 4.13
CA GLU A 14 6.79 -8.93 4.88
C GLU A 14 8.06 -8.07 4.88
N LYS A 15 9.25 -8.70 4.90
CA LYS A 15 10.52 -7.98 4.85
C LYS A 15 10.63 -7.10 3.59
N GLU A 16 10.26 -7.62 2.43
CA GLU A 16 10.28 -6.89 1.15
C GLU A 16 9.27 -5.74 1.17
N VAL A 17 8.06 -5.98 1.71
CA VAL A 17 7.02 -4.95 1.89
C VAL A 17 7.49 -3.83 2.81
N ARG A 18 8.13 -4.15 3.95
CA ARG A 18 8.68 -3.14 4.87
C ARG A 18 9.77 -2.31 4.20
N VAL A 19 10.65 -2.94 3.41
CA VAL A 19 11.69 -2.23 2.66
C VAL A 19 11.07 -1.26 1.65
N ALA A 20 10.07 -1.71 0.88
CA ALA A 20 9.36 -0.87 -0.08
C ALA A 20 8.65 0.31 0.60
N ALA A 21 7.94 0.06 1.71
CA ALA A 21 7.23 1.07 2.46
C ALA A 21 8.16 2.12 3.09
N ARG A 22 9.27 1.70 3.70
CA ARG A 22 10.29 2.61 4.24
C ARG A 22 10.90 3.48 3.15
N LYS A 23 11.15 2.91 1.98
CA LYS A 23 11.67 3.67 0.85
C LYS A 23 10.64 4.72 0.41
N ALA A 24 9.38 4.33 0.21
CA ALA A 24 8.32 5.25 -0.17
C ALA A 24 8.12 6.40 0.83
N LEU A 25 8.14 6.11 2.14
CA LEU A 25 8.05 7.14 3.18
C LEU A 25 9.23 8.12 3.10
N ARG A 26 10.47 7.60 3.03
CA ARG A 26 11.67 8.44 2.96
C ARG A 26 11.73 9.29 1.71
N ASP A 27 11.37 8.72 0.56
CA ASP A 27 11.35 9.43 -0.73
C ASP A 27 10.37 10.63 -0.69
N LEU A 28 9.36 10.58 0.20
CA LEU A 28 8.36 11.63 0.39
C LEU A 28 8.60 12.47 1.66
N GLY A 29 9.74 12.33 2.33
CA GLY A 29 10.13 13.15 3.48
C GLY A 29 9.58 12.72 4.84
N TYR A 30 9.04 11.50 4.95
CA TYR A 30 8.53 10.93 6.20
C TYR A 30 9.51 9.93 6.82
N TRP A 31 9.53 9.85 8.16
CA TRP A 31 10.34 8.90 8.89
C TRP A 31 9.46 7.79 9.48
N GLU A 32 9.98 6.56 9.57
CA GLU A 32 9.19 5.48 10.19
C GLU A 32 9.04 5.69 11.71
N SER A 33 9.89 6.49 12.34
CA SER A 33 9.86 6.73 13.80
C SER A 33 8.67 7.57 14.25
N ASP A 34 8.17 8.48 13.41
CA ASP A 34 7.09 9.42 13.72
C ASP A 34 5.82 9.17 12.90
N THR A 35 5.85 8.22 11.96
CA THR A 35 4.76 8.03 11.00
C THR A 35 4.15 6.64 11.08
N GLU A 36 2.84 6.52 11.25
CA GLU A 36 2.08 5.29 11.11
C GLU A 36 1.56 5.13 9.67
N LEU A 37 1.92 4.01 9.03
CA LEU A 37 1.43 3.60 7.72
C LEU A 37 0.89 2.18 7.79
N SER A 38 -0.36 1.98 7.36
CA SER A 38 -1.01 0.68 7.29
C SER A 38 -1.07 0.18 5.84
N ILE A 39 -0.70 -1.07 5.63
CA ILE A 39 -0.64 -1.70 4.31
C ILE A 39 -1.43 -3.00 4.36
N VAL A 40 -2.49 -3.06 3.58
CA VAL A 40 -3.45 -4.17 3.57
C VAL A 40 -3.44 -4.86 2.21
N PHE A 41 -3.15 -6.15 2.24
CA PHE A 41 -3.16 -7.01 1.07
C PHE A 41 -4.42 -7.87 1.03
N MET A 42 -5.04 -7.97 -0.14
CA MET A 42 -6.28 -8.73 -0.33
C MET A 42 -6.44 -9.30 -1.74
N GLY A 43 -7.39 -10.22 -1.90
CA GLY A 43 -7.73 -10.81 -3.19
C GLY A 43 -8.58 -9.89 -4.09
N LYS A 44 -8.67 -10.24 -5.37
CA LYS A 44 -9.33 -9.44 -6.43
C LYS A 44 -10.77 -9.05 -6.10
N ILE A 45 -11.55 -9.98 -5.55
CA ILE A 45 -12.97 -9.76 -5.24
C ILE A 45 -13.14 -8.62 -4.23
N ARG A 46 -12.36 -8.63 -3.14
CA ARG A 46 -12.43 -7.59 -2.10
C ARG A 46 -11.90 -6.25 -2.62
N ALA A 47 -10.78 -6.27 -3.34
CA ALA A 47 -10.21 -5.06 -3.95
C ALA A 47 -11.18 -4.39 -4.93
N LYS A 48 -11.83 -5.16 -5.81
CA LYS A 48 -12.85 -4.66 -6.74
C LYS A 48 -14.07 -4.10 -6.01
N LYS A 49 -14.58 -4.79 -4.97
CA LYS A 49 -15.69 -4.29 -4.15
C LYS A 49 -15.35 -2.94 -3.50
N LEU A 50 -14.15 -2.78 -2.95
CA LEU A 50 -13.69 -1.50 -2.41
C LEU A 50 -13.60 -0.41 -3.49
N ASN A 51 -13.04 -0.72 -4.65
CA ASN A 51 -12.90 0.24 -5.74
C ASN A 51 -14.27 0.72 -6.26
N ILE A 52 -15.26 -0.17 -6.33
CA ILE A 52 -16.64 0.20 -6.65
C ILE A 52 -17.22 1.08 -5.55
N LYS A 53 -17.08 0.67 -4.29
CA LYS A 53 -17.68 1.39 -3.15
C LYS A 53 -17.16 2.82 -3.04
N TYR A 54 -15.85 3.00 -3.06
CA TYR A 54 -15.18 4.27 -2.74
C TYR A 54 -14.80 5.10 -3.97
N ARG A 55 -14.57 4.49 -5.14
CA ARG A 55 -14.16 5.22 -6.36
C ARG A 55 -15.14 5.07 -7.54
N LYS A 56 -16.25 4.35 -7.36
CA LYS A 56 -17.24 4.02 -8.41
C LYS A 56 -16.64 3.36 -9.65
N LYS A 57 -15.55 2.59 -9.48
CA LYS A 57 -14.80 1.94 -10.56
C LYS A 57 -14.91 0.41 -10.47
N SER A 58 -15.35 -0.24 -11.55
CA SER A 58 -15.66 -1.68 -11.60
C SER A 58 -14.47 -2.60 -11.92
N TYR A 59 -13.27 -2.05 -12.05
CA TYR A 59 -12.04 -2.81 -12.30
C TYR A 59 -11.25 -3.08 -11.00
N ILE A 60 -10.29 -4.02 -11.04
CA ILE A 60 -9.39 -4.28 -9.91
C ILE A 60 -8.32 -3.18 -9.89
N PRO A 61 -8.24 -2.37 -8.81
CA PRO A 61 -7.30 -1.28 -8.72
C PRO A 61 -5.87 -1.80 -8.59
N GLN A 62 -4.91 -1.00 -9.04
CA GLN A 62 -3.48 -1.17 -8.72
C GLN A 62 -3.29 -1.02 -7.20
N VAL A 63 -3.62 0.18 -6.71
CA VAL A 63 -3.61 0.54 -5.29
C VAL A 63 -4.86 1.38 -4.98
N LEU A 64 -5.36 1.25 -3.75
CA LEU A 64 -6.28 2.23 -3.15
C LEU A 64 -5.58 2.86 -1.95
N ALA A 65 -5.75 4.16 -1.77
CA ALA A 65 -5.25 4.90 -0.63
C ALA A 65 -6.46 5.49 0.12
N PHE A 66 -6.47 5.34 1.43
CA PHE A 66 -7.47 5.89 2.33
C PHE A 66 -6.75 6.82 3.32
N PRO A 67 -6.64 8.12 2.99
CA PRO A 67 -5.91 9.06 3.83
C PRO A 67 -6.61 9.27 5.17
N MET A 68 -5.81 9.48 6.21
CA MET A 68 -6.25 9.93 7.54
C MET A 68 -5.75 11.37 7.78
N SER A 69 -5.34 11.71 9.00
CA SER A 69 -4.83 13.03 9.35
C SER A 69 -3.32 13.11 9.15
N ARG A 70 -2.83 14.23 8.63
CA ARG A 70 -1.39 14.55 8.60
C ARG A 70 -0.92 15.28 9.85
N GLU A 71 -1.82 15.53 10.79
CA GLU A 71 -1.49 16.12 12.07
C GLU A 71 -0.88 15.05 13.00
N VAL A 72 -0.03 15.51 13.91
CA VAL A 72 0.54 14.69 14.96
C VAL A 72 -0.57 14.38 15.98
N ASP A 73 -0.79 13.10 16.24
CA ASP A 73 -1.77 12.66 17.23
C ASP A 73 -1.20 12.76 18.66
N SER A 74 -2.03 12.51 19.66
CA SER A 74 -1.71 12.55 21.08
C SER A 74 -0.54 11.66 21.52
N ASP A 75 -0.23 10.60 20.75
CA ASP A 75 0.90 9.70 20.98
C ASP A 75 2.17 10.07 20.18
N GLY A 76 2.16 11.23 19.51
CA GLY A 76 3.29 11.74 18.75
C GLY A 76 3.44 11.15 17.35
N LEU A 77 2.48 10.34 16.88
CA LEU A 77 2.50 9.74 15.56
C LEU A 77 1.65 10.51 14.54
N ILE A 78 2.16 10.62 13.32
CA ILE A 78 1.41 11.06 12.13
C ILE A 78 0.78 9.82 11.50
N ARG A 79 -0.55 9.73 11.48
CA ARG A 79 -1.28 8.58 10.90
C ARG A 79 -1.65 8.84 9.45
N LEU A 80 -0.82 8.40 8.50
CA LEU A 80 -1.08 8.65 7.06
C LEU A 80 -2.31 7.91 6.54
N GLY A 81 -2.63 6.75 7.11
CA GLY A 81 -3.80 5.94 6.75
C GLY A 81 -3.45 4.61 6.08
N ASP A 82 -4.35 4.14 5.21
CA ASP A 82 -4.29 2.78 4.66
C ASP A 82 -3.97 2.75 3.17
N ILE A 83 -3.00 1.89 2.81
CA ILE A 83 -2.74 1.46 1.44
C ILE A 83 -3.31 0.07 1.24
N VAL A 84 -4.19 -0.11 0.26
CA VAL A 84 -4.75 -1.42 -0.11
C VAL A 84 -4.19 -1.90 -1.45
N ILE A 85 -3.57 -3.07 -1.45
CA ILE A 85 -2.98 -3.69 -2.64
C ILE A 85 -3.65 -5.05 -2.93
N CYS A 86 -3.98 -5.28 -4.20
CA CYS A 86 -4.42 -6.60 -4.65
C CYS A 86 -3.21 -7.47 -5.01
N THR A 87 -2.89 -8.47 -4.18
CA THR A 87 -1.69 -9.30 -4.37
C THR A 87 -1.71 -10.07 -5.69
N GLU A 88 -2.87 -10.58 -6.09
CA GLU A 88 -2.99 -11.31 -7.35
C GLU A 88 -2.79 -10.39 -8.56
N LYS A 89 -3.26 -9.14 -8.49
CA LYS A 89 -3.04 -8.17 -9.57
C LYS A 89 -1.58 -7.74 -9.63
N LEU A 90 -0.96 -7.51 -8.48
CA LEU A 90 0.46 -7.18 -8.39
C LEU A 90 1.33 -8.26 -9.07
N LYS A 91 1.09 -9.54 -8.76
CA LYS A 91 1.80 -10.66 -9.39
C LYS A 91 1.54 -10.77 -10.89
N TYR A 92 0.30 -10.54 -11.30
CA TYR A 92 -0.06 -10.53 -12.72
C TYR A 92 0.68 -9.42 -13.48
N GLU A 93 0.75 -8.22 -12.91
CA GLU A 93 1.43 -7.06 -13.51
C GLU A 93 2.94 -7.26 -13.58
N ALA A 94 3.56 -7.79 -12.52
CA ALA A 94 4.98 -8.15 -12.57
C ALA A 94 5.29 -9.14 -13.70
N LYS A 95 4.45 -10.17 -13.88
CA LYS A 95 4.60 -11.12 -14.99
C LYS A 95 4.36 -10.48 -16.35
N LEU A 96 3.34 -9.64 -16.48
CA LEU A 96 2.97 -8.96 -17.73
C LEU A 96 4.09 -8.02 -18.20
N LEU A 97 4.71 -7.30 -17.27
CA LEU A 97 5.80 -6.36 -17.52
C LEU A 97 7.17 -7.04 -17.65
N ASN A 98 7.24 -8.38 -17.51
CA ASN A 98 8.49 -9.12 -17.41
C ASN A 98 9.46 -8.51 -16.38
N ASN A 99 8.92 -8.05 -15.24
CA ASN A 99 9.67 -7.35 -14.21
C ASN A 99 9.65 -8.10 -12.87
N ASN A 100 10.61 -7.79 -12.01
CA ASN A 100 10.69 -8.33 -10.66
C ASN A 100 9.49 -7.88 -9.81
N LEU A 101 8.89 -8.83 -9.10
CA LEU A 101 7.74 -8.57 -8.21
C LEU A 101 8.04 -7.47 -7.18
N ASP A 102 9.27 -7.45 -6.66
CA ASP A 102 9.74 -6.47 -5.69
C ASP A 102 9.85 -5.06 -6.27
N GLU A 103 10.19 -4.93 -7.54
CA GLU A 103 10.28 -3.63 -8.22
C GLU A 103 8.89 -3.05 -8.45
N VAL A 104 7.98 -3.86 -8.99
CA VAL A 104 6.58 -3.45 -9.16
C VAL A 104 5.94 -3.12 -7.80
N LEU A 105 6.24 -3.89 -6.75
CA LEU A 105 5.79 -3.59 -5.39
C LEU A 105 6.28 -2.23 -4.91
N LYS A 106 7.57 -1.89 -5.13
CA LYS A 106 8.13 -0.58 -4.74
C LYS A 106 7.43 0.57 -5.45
N GLU A 107 7.23 0.46 -6.76
CA GLU A 107 6.53 1.47 -7.55
C GLU A 107 5.09 1.68 -7.04
N TRP A 108 4.36 0.57 -6.81
CA TRP A 108 2.98 0.64 -6.31
C TRP A 108 2.92 1.19 -4.89
N MET A 109 3.94 0.92 -4.07
CA MET A 109 4.04 1.45 -2.71
C MET A 109 4.25 2.96 -2.73
N ILE A 110 5.19 3.46 -3.55
CA ILE A 110 5.42 4.90 -3.72
C ILE A 110 4.13 5.56 -4.18
N HIS A 111 3.48 5.04 -5.23
CA HIS A 111 2.22 5.59 -5.71
C HIS A 111 1.09 5.52 -4.66
N GLY A 112 1.07 4.48 -3.84
CA GLY A 112 0.14 4.34 -2.72
C GLY A 112 0.33 5.44 -1.68
N VAL A 113 1.58 5.67 -1.24
CA VAL A 113 1.91 6.69 -0.25
C VAL A 113 1.68 8.10 -0.80
N GLU A 114 2.02 8.37 -2.07
CA GLU A 114 1.69 9.63 -2.74
C GLU A 114 0.18 9.91 -2.74
N ASN A 115 -0.64 8.89 -2.97
CA ASN A 115 -2.09 9.04 -2.98
C ASN A 115 -2.69 9.28 -1.58
N LEU A 116 -1.96 9.02 -0.49
CA LEU A 116 -2.36 9.42 0.86
C LEU A 116 -2.12 10.93 1.12
N MET A 117 -1.34 11.59 0.27
CA MET A 117 -0.98 13.01 0.43
C MET A 117 -1.82 13.97 -0.43
N LYS A 118 -2.66 13.41 -1.30
CA LYS A 118 -3.59 14.14 -2.17
C LYS A 118 -4.92 14.35 -1.47
#